data_AF-A0A448ZNU5-F1
#
_entry.id   AF-A0A448ZNU5-F1
#
_cell.length_a   1.000
_cell.length_b   1.000
_cell.length_c   1.000
_cell.angle_alpha   90.00
_cell.angle_beta   90.00
_cell.angle_gamma   90.00
#
_symmetry.space_group_name_H-M   'P 1'
#
loop_
_entity.id
_entity.type
_entity.pdbx_description
1 polymer ?
#
loop_
_entity_poly.entity_id
_entity_poly.type
_entity_poly.pdbx_seq_one_letter_code
_entity_poly.pdbx_strand_id
1 'polypeptide(L)'
;MPLFRRFRKKMGLDESSGEECEDASAGDLSYVGTAAYNVLRRKHNHRHHELWNVTKGKVIRLDNTPRDAFSRDDRVDPVEGHDDWLPKRLEELISKTEEWCDILTLGPPDGMFLDAFKNGIKALCEKEFILNRIVVRIMFGNIVGQPVNCTKIIADLVKDLPPNAGDKIKLWVGSWRKGVTWNHSKIIAVDGKYLWTGGHNFWDRHYLRKK
;
A
#
# COMPACT_ATOMS: atom_id res chain seq x y z
N MET A 1 -12.50 -9.11 -40.86
CA MET A 1 -12.15 -8.58 -39.52
C MET A 1 -10.64 -8.38 -39.37
N PRO A 2 -10.08 -7.17 -39.61
CA PRO A 2 -8.65 -6.91 -39.53
C PRO A 2 -8.19 -6.07 -38.31
N LEU A 3 -9.09 -5.72 -37.37
CA LEU A 3 -8.77 -4.76 -36.30
C LEU A 3 -7.75 -5.26 -35.24
N PHE A 4 -7.56 -6.57 -35.10
CA PHE A 4 -6.66 -7.14 -34.08
C PHE A 4 -5.24 -7.41 -34.58
N ARG A 5 -4.97 -7.28 -35.89
CA ARG A 5 -3.62 -7.51 -36.43
C ARG A 5 -2.61 -6.45 -35.98
N ARG A 6 -3.07 -5.24 -35.65
CA ARG A 6 -2.24 -4.12 -35.19
C ARG A 6 -1.77 -4.24 -33.73
N PHE A 7 -2.42 -5.09 -32.92
CA PHE A 7 -2.09 -5.33 -31.52
C PHE A 7 -1.33 -6.65 -31.29
N ARG A 8 -1.09 -7.42 -32.35
CA ARG A 8 -0.29 -8.64 -32.25
C ARG A 8 1.19 -8.22 -32.19
N LYS A 9 1.78 -8.24 -31.00
CA LYS A 9 3.22 -8.06 -30.80
C LYS A 9 3.95 -9.01 -31.75
N LYS A 10 4.79 -8.47 -32.65
CA LYS A 10 5.64 -9.31 -33.52
C LYS A 10 6.57 -10.11 -32.60
N MET A 11 6.45 -11.44 -32.61
CA MET A 11 7.46 -12.30 -32.01
C MET A 11 8.82 -11.95 -32.62
N GLY A 12 9.80 -11.59 -31.79
CA GLY A 12 11.16 -11.27 -32.23
C GLY A 12 11.59 -9.80 -32.11
N LEU A 13 10.70 -8.88 -31.73
CA LEU A 13 11.08 -7.49 -31.37
C LEU A 13 11.01 -7.32 -29.85
N ASP A 14 11.90 -8.02 -29.16
CA ASP A 14 12.23 -7.75 -27.76
C ASP A 14 13.37 -6.72 -27.72
N GLU A 15 13.13 -5.56 -28.32
CA GLU A 15 14.10 -4.47 -28.32
C GLU A 15 14.29 -3.98 -26.88
N SER A 16 15.54 -3.99 -26.41
CA SER A 16 15.94 -3.39 -25.15
C SER A 16 15.52 -1.93 -25.13
N SER A 17 15.01 -1.43 -24.01
CA SER A 17 14.65 -0.02 -23.86
C SER A 17 15.86 0.89 -23.58
N GLY A 18 17.08 0.40 -23.81
CA GLY A 18 18.36 1.12 -23.67
C GLY A 18 19.47 0.24 -23.09
N GLU A 19 20.45 0.84 -22.43
CA GLU A 19 21.50 0.12 -21.68
C GLU A 19 20.89 -0.67 -20.52
N GLU A 20 21.32 -1.92 -20.35
CA GLU A 20 20.76 -2.76 -19.29
C GLU A 20 21.15 -2.23 -17.89
N CYS A 21 20.19 -2.14 -16.96
CA CYS A 21 20.43 -1.59 -15.62
C CYS A 21 20.69 -2.68 -14.56
N GLU A 22 21.74 -2.53 -13.76
CA GLU A 22 22.16 -3.51 -12.76
C GLU A 22 21.78 -3.10 -11.34
N ASP A 23 21.23 -4.05 -10.57
CA ASP A 23 20.99 -3.88 -9.14
C ASP A 23 22.01 -4.73 -8.38
N ALA A 24 22.76 -4.12 -7.45
CA ALA A 24 23.72 -4.83 -6.60
C ALA A 24 23.07 -5.97 -5.78
N SER A 25 21.75 -5.91 -5.59
CA SER A 25 20.97 -6.91 -4.84
C SER A 25 20.52 -8.12 -5.68
N ALA A 26 20.77 -8.15 -7.00
CA ALA A 26 20.22 -9.17 -7.90
C ALA A 26 20.99 -10.51 -7.94
N GLY A 27 22.10 -10.65 -7.18
CA GLY A 27 22.99 -11.82 -7.26
C GLY A 27 22.38 -13.15 -6.80
N ASP A 28 21.38 -13.14 -5.92
CA ASP A 28 20.83 -14.36 -5.26
C ASP A 28 19.34 -14.57 -5.52
N LEU A 29 18.86 -14.17 -6.70
CA LEU A 29 17.46 -14.33 -7.06
C LEU A 29 17.11 -15.81 -7.33
N SER A 30 15.88 -16.21 -6.99
CA SER A 30 15.34 -17.51 -7.41
C SER A 30 15.22 -17.60 -8.92
N TYR A 31 15.00 -18.79 -9.48
CA TYR A 31 14.78 -18.97 -10.92
C TYR A 31 13.70 -18.02 -11.48
N VAL A 32 12.58 -17.87 -10.77
CA VAL A 32 11.50 -16.94 -11.16
C VAL A 32 11.93 -15.48 -10.99
N GLY A 33 12.63 -15.16 -9.90
CA GLY A 33 13.16 -13.82 -9.66
C GLY A 33 14.13 -13.37 -10.74
N THR A 34 15.07 -14.23 -11.13
CA THR A 34 16.03 -13.98 -12.22
C THR A 34 15.32 -13.78 -13.55
N ALA A 35 14.32 -14.62 -13.86
CA ALA A 35 13.53 -14.47 -15.09
C ALA A 35 12.79 -13.12 -15.14
N ALA A 36 12.14 -12.72 -14.05
CA ALA A 36 11.47 -11.43 -13.95
C ALA A 36 12.45 -10.26 -14.06
N TYR A 37 13.56 -10.32 -13.32
CA TYR A 37 14.60 -9.30 -13.35
C TYR A 37 15.19 -9.09 -14.75
N ASN A 38 15.51 -10.18 -15.46
CA ASN A 38 16.02 -10.12 -16.83
C ASN A 38 15.06 -9.42 -17.80
N VAL A 39 13.74 -9.60 -17.62
CA VAL A 39 12.75 -8.89 -18.43
C VAL A 39 12.71 -7.41 -18.05
N LEU A 40 12.69 -7.08 -16.75
CA LEU A 40 12.61 -5.71 -16.26
C LEU A 40 13.84 -4.88 -16.64
N ARG A 41 15.05 -5.38 -16.41
CA ARG A 41 16.31 -4.67 -16.72
C ARG A 41 16.54 -4.43 -18.22
N ARG A 42 15.89 -5.21 -19.08
CA ARG A 42 16.02 -5.08 -20.55
C ARG A 42 14.89 -4.24 -21.14
N LYS A 43 13.64 -4.50 -20.75
CA LYS A 43 12.46 -3.91 -21.42
C LYS A 43 11.86 -2.72 -20.68
N HIS A 44 12.26 -2.52 -19.43
CA HIS A 44 11.71 -1.50 -18.54
C HIS A 44 12.81 -0.74 -17.76
N ASN A 45 14.06 -0.75 -18.24
CA ASN A 45 15.19 -0.04 -17.59
C ASN A 45 14.93 1.45 -17.32
N HIS A 46 14.22 2.14 -18.22
CA HIS A 46 13.86 3.55 -18.09
C HIS A 46 12.91 3.86 -16.92
N ARG A 47 12.39 2.82 -16.24
CA ARG A 47 11.56 2.92 -15.02
C ARG A 47 12.26 2.38 -13.78
N HIS A 48 13.52 1.99 -13.91
CA HIS A 48 14.33 1.52 -12.79
C HIS A 48 14.49 2.65 -11.76
N HIS A 49 14.40 2.32 -10.48
CA HIS A 49 14.33 3.26 -9.35
C HIS A 49 13.10 4.20 -9.32
N GLU A 50 12.15 4.06 -10.25
CA GLU A 50 10.86 4.75 -10.24
C GLU A 50 9.69 3.80 -9.94
N LEU A 51 9.55 2.75 -10.77
CA LEU A 51 8.42 1.80 -10.71
C LEU A 51 8.86 0.39 -10.34
N TRP A 52 10.17 0.12 -10.42
CA TRP A 52 10.74 -1.17 -10.03
C TRP A 52 12.22 -1.02 -9.68
N ASN A 53 12.68 -1.91 -8.81
CA ASN A 53 14.07 -2.11 -8.42
C ASN A 53 14.18 -3.45 -7.70
N VAL A 54 15.37 -4.06 -7.68
CA VAL A 54 15.65 -5.24 -6.86
C VAL A 54 16.40 -4.82 -5.60
N THR A 55 15.85 -5.17 -4.44
CA THR A 55 16.48 -4.96 -3.13
C THR A 55 16.44 -6.23 -2.30
N LYS A 56 17.26 -6.27 -1.24
CA LYS A 56 17.22 -7.32 -0.23
C LYS A 56 16.47 -6.82 1.00
N GLY A 57 15.69 -7.71 1.61
CA GLY A 57 14.94 -7.43 2.82
C GLY A 57 14.53 -8.72 3.51
N LYS A 58 13.96 -8.60 4.71
CA LYS A 58 13.44 -9.73 5.47
C LYS A 58 11.92 -9.75 5.39
N VAL A 59 11.35 -10.86 4.92
CA VAL A 59 9.91 -11.11 5.10
C VAL A 59 9.67 -11.40 6.58
N ILE A 60 8.95 -10.51 7.24
CA ILE A 60 8.65 -10.65 8.67
C ILE A 60 7.46 -11.58 8.87
N ARG A 61 6.43 -11.49 8.03
CA ARG A 61 5.19 -12.25 8.14
C ARG A 61 4.42 -12.28 6.82
N LEU A 62 3.58 -13.29 6.65
CA LEU A 62 2.52 -13.34 5.66
C LEU A 62 1.19 -13.06 6.35
N ASP A 63 0.47 -12.05 5.88
CA ASP A 63 -0.81 -11.61 6.44
C ASP A 63 -1.94 -12.09 5.53
N ASN A 64 -2.76 -13.03 6.02
CA ASN A 64 -3.95 -13.51 5.33
C ASN A 64 -5.21 -13.34 6.19
N THR A 65 -6.31 -12.96 5.55
CA THR A 65 -7.64 -12.89 6.16
C THR A 65 -8.68 -13.54 5.21
N PRO A 66 -9.65 -14.32 5.75
CA PRO A 66 -9.72 -14.69 7.15
C PRO A 66 -8.63 -15.71 7.53
N ARG A 67 -8.12 -15.66 8.76
CA ARG A 67 -7.00 -16.55 9.18
C ARG A 67 -7.35 -18.03 9.18
N ASP A 68 -8.59 -18.33 9.49
CA ASP A 68 -9.14 -19.68 9.58
C ASP A 68 -9.78 -20.15 8.25
N ALA A 69 -9.54 -19.45 7.14
CA ALA A 69 -10.10 -19.78 5.82
C ALA A 69 -9.92 -21.25 5.40
N PHE A 70 -8.84 -21.90 5.84
CA PHE A 70 -8.53 -23.29 5.50
C PHE A 70 -8.74 -24.29 6.64
N SER A 71 -9.03 -23.81 7.85
CA SER A 71 -9.27 -24.67 9.03
C SER A 71 -10.74 -24.70 9.44
N ARG A 72 -11.56 -23.80 8.90
CA ARG A 72 -12.99 -23.74 9.17
C ARG A 72 -13.74 -24.82 8.39
N ASP A 73 -14.45 -25.68 9.11
CA ASP A 73 -15.10 -26.87 8.55
C ASP A 73 -16.53 -26.57 8.02
N ASP A 74 -17.20 -25.57 8.56
CA ASP A 74 -18.65 -25.38 8.46
C ASP A 74 -19.12 -24.40 7.36
N ARG A 75 -18.23 -23.91 6.49
CA ARG A 75 -18.53 -22.96 5.38
C ARG A 75 -19.35 -21.72 5.78
N VAL A 76 -19.48 -21.40 7.06
CA VAL A 76 -20.17 -20.20 7.54
C VAL A 76 -19.23 -19.00 7.54
N ASP A 77 -19.83 -17.82 7.48
CA ASP A 77 -19.12 -16.56 7.60
C ASP A 77 -18.34 -16.49 8.92
N PRO A 78 -17.17 -15.81 8.94
CA PRO A 78 -16.39 -15.67 10.15
C PRO A 78 -17.19 -15.07 11.30
N VAL A 79 -16.87 -15.47 12.53
CA VAL A 79 -17.41 -14.80 13.72
C VAL A 79 -16.94 -13.35 13.76
N GLU A 80 -17.72 -12.48 14.40
CA GLU A 80 -17.26 -11.12 14.66
C GLU A 80 -15.98 -11.15 15.51
N GLY A 81 -15.04 -10.26 15.22
CA GLY A 81 -13.75 -10.21 15.90
C GLY A 81 -12.69 -11.18 15.38
N HIS A 82 -12.97 -11.97 14.35
CA HIS A 82 -12.06 -13.00 13.83
C HIS A 82 -10.67 -12.48 13.39
N ASP A 83 -10.60 -11.31 12.76
CA ASP A 83 -9.38 -10.75 12.17
C ASP A 83 -9.06 -9.31 12.65
N ASP A 84 -9.55 -8.93 13.83
CA ASP A 84 -9.28 -7.63 14.47
C ASP A 84 -7.78 -7.38 14.74
N TRP A 85 -6.96 -8.44 14.69
CA TRP A 85 -5.51 -8.33 14.76
C TRP A 85 -4.93 -7.50 13.59
N LEU A 86 -5.57 -7.50 12.41
CA LEU A 86 -5.02 -6.82 11.24
C LEU A 86 -5.10 -5.29 11.39
N PRO A 87 -6.25 -4.67 11.70
CA PRO A 87 -6.29 -3.25 12.04
C PRO A 87 -5.26 -2.85 13.10
N LYS A 88 -5.20 -3.59 14.22
CA LYS A 88 -4.22 -3.33 15.30
C LYS A 88 -2.78 -3.37 14.79
N ARG A 89 -2.46 -4.30 13.88
CA ARG A 89 -1.14 -4.38 13.28
C ARG A 89 -0.81 -3.16 12.42
N LEU A 90 -1.77 -2.68 11.63
CA LEU A 90 -1.57 -1.52 10.78
C LEU A 90 -1.39 -0.25 11.64
N GLU A 91 -2.14 -0.13 12.74
CA GLU A 91 -1.94 0.90 13.77
C GLU A 91 -0.49 0.87 14.30
N GLU A 92 -0.04 -0.29 14.78
CA GLU A 92 1.34 -0.48 15.26
C GLU A 92 2.38 -0.10 14.19
N LEU A 93 2.15 -0.46 12.93
CA LEU A 93 3.06 -0.13 11.84
C LEU A 93 3.14 1.37 11.61
N ILE A 94 1.99 2.06 11.51
CA ILE A 94 1.93 3.52 11.31
C ILE A 94 2.61 4.23 12.49
N SER A 95 2.39 3.78 13.73
CA SER A 95 2.95 4.39 14.94
C SER A 95 4.49 4.38 15.00
N LYS A 96 5.15 3.50 14.24
CA LYS A 96 6.62 3.41 14.17
C LYS A 96 7.29 4.52 13.37
N THR A 97 6.52 5.36 12.71
CA THR A 97 7.05 6.38 11.79
C THR A 97 7.90 7.41 12.53
N GLU A 98 9.14 7.59 12.11
CA GLU A 98 10.04 8.64 12.62
C GLU A 98 10.16 9.83 11.65
N GLU A 99 10.03 9.60 10.34
CA GLU A 99 10.24 10.64 9.32
C GLU A 99 9.14 10.66 8.26
N TRP A 100 8.82 9.50 7.64
CA TRP A 100 7.83 9.40 6.57
C TRP A 100 7.00 8.12 6.60
N CYS A 101 5.68 8.29 6.49
CA CYS A 101 4.69 7.23 6.32
C CYS A 101 3.90 7.45 5.02
N ASP A 102 4.00 6.50 4.10
CA ASP A 102 3.28 6.52 2.83
C ASP A 102 2.23 5.42 2.80
N ILE A 103 0.98 5.85 2.65
CA ILE A 103 -0.18 4.99 2.59
C ILE A 103 -0.84 5.13 1.23
N LEU A 104 -0.90 4.02 0.48
CA LEU A 104 -1.65 3.91 -0.75
C LEU A 104 -2.76 2.90 -0.53
N THR A 105 -3.98 3.23 -0.94
CA THR A 105 -5.11 2.29 -0.92
C THR A 105 -6.14 2.67 -1.99
N LEU A 106 -7.07 1.77 -2.32
CA LEU A 106 -8.08 2.03 -3.34
C LEU A 106 -9.06 3.13 -2.90
N GLY A 107 -9.62 3.01 -1.70
CA GLY A 107 -10.57 3.97 -1.15
C GLY A 107 -10.33 4.17 0.34
N PRO A 108 -11.01 5.15 0.96
CA PRO A 108 -10.88 5.43 2.39
C PRO A 108 -11.10 4.18 3.26
N PRO A 109 -10.34 4.00 4.35
CA PRO A 109 -10.64 2.98 5.33
C PRO A 109 -11.94 3.32 6.08
N ASP A 110 -12.61 2.30 6.62
CA ASP A 110 -13.77 2.45 7.50
C ASP A 110 -13.64 1.53 8.74
N GLY A 111 -14.59 1.68 9.67
CA GLY A 111 -14.66 0.90 10.91
C GLY A 111 -13.32 0.81 11.64
N MET A 112 -12.93 -0.41 12.03
CA MET A 112 -11.70 -0.64 12.79
C MET A 112 -10.42 -0.25 12.03
N PHE A 113 -10.44 -0.28 10.70
CA PHE A 113 -9.28 0.16 9.92
C PHE A 113 -9.11 1.68 9.97
N LEU A 114 -10.21 2.45 9.94
CA LEU A 114 -10.15 3.90 10.11
C LEU A 114 -9.66 4.25 11.52
N ASP A 115 -10.17 3.57 12.53
CA ASP A 115 -9.73 3.77 13.92
C ASP A 115 -8.24 3.45 14.09
N ALA A 116 -7.76 2.35 13.51
CA ALA A 116 -6.34 2.00 13.48
C ALA A 116 -5.47 3.09 12.84
N PHE A 117 -5.93 3.69 11.74
CA PHE A 117 -5.21 4.78 11.09
C PHE A 117 -5.17 6.02 11.99
N LYS A 118 -6.30 6.39 12.59
CA LYS A 118 -6.40 7.53 13.51
C LYS A 118 -5.49 7.34 14.72
N ASN A 119 -5.53 6.18 15.35
CA ASN A 119 -4.71 5.86 16.52
C ASN A 119 -3.22 5.84 16.18
N GLY A 120 -2.86 5.24 15.04
CA GLY A 120 -1.48 5.21 14.57
C GLY A 120 -0.92 6.62 14.35
N ILE A 121 -1.70 7.50 13.71
CA ILE A 121 -1.33 8.92 13.51
C ILE A 121 -1.29 9.68 14.84
N LYS A 122 -2.24 9.42 15.75
CA LYS A 122 -2.27 10.04 17.08
C LYS A 122 -1.01 9.71 17.89
N ALA A 123 -0.57 8.46 17.86
CA ALA A 123 0.67 8.03 18.51
C ALA A 123 1.91 8.80 18.01
N LEU A 124 1.93 9.20 16.74
CA LEU A 124 3.01 10.04 16.19
C LEU A 124 3.05 11.44 16.83
N CYS A 125 1.87 12.00 17.11
CA CYS A 125 1.75 13.31 17.77
C CYS A 125 2.15 13.26 19.25
N GLU A 126 2.05 12.09 19.88
CA GLU A 126 2.35 11.88 21.30
C GLU A 126 3.84 11.59 21.56
N LYS A 127 4.67 11.48 20.52
CA LYS A 127 6.11 11.28 20.67
C LYS A 127 6.77 12.46 21.40
N GLU A 128 7.50 12.14 22.46
CA GLU A 128 8.23 13.11 23.28
C GLU A 128 9.26 13.87 22.44
N PHE A 129 10.06 13.13 21.68
CA PHE A 129 11.12 13.67 20.84
C PHE A 129 10.84 13.44 19.35
N ILE A 130 10.93 14.52 18.56
CA ILE A 130 10.95 14.46 17.11
C ILE A 130 12.08 15.38 16.61
N LEU A 131 12.86 14.92 15.64
CA LEU A 131 13.89 15.76 15.02
C LEU A 131 13.27 16.75 14.04
N ASN A 132 12.28 16.28 13.28
CA ASN A 132 11.54 17.04 12.28
C ASN A 132 10.06 16.65 12.34
N ARG A 133 9.19 17.47 11.74
CA ARG A 133 7.79 17.09 11.55
C ARG A 133 7.68 15.81 10.72
N ILE A 134 7.01 14.81 11.27
CA ILE A 134 6.76 13.53 10.60
C ILE A 134 5.82 13.75 9.43
N VAL A 135 6.16 13.27 8.25
CA VAL A 135 5.34 13.42 7.04
C VAL A 135 4.48 12.17 6.86
N VAL A 136 3.16 12.35 6.80
CA VAL A 136 2.21 11.27 6.50
C VAL A 136 1.52 11.61 5.18
N ARG A 137 1.66 10.74 4.17
CA ARG A 137 1.01 10.90 2.86
C ARG A 137 0.04 9.75 2.65
N ILE A 138 -1.20 10.08 2.34
CA ILE A 138 -2.25 9.10 2.04
C ILE A 138 -2.79 9.39 0.64
N MET A 139 -2.75 8.41 -0.25
CA MET A 139 -3.28 8.54 -1.60
C MET A 139 -4.28 7.43 -1.94
N PHE A 140 -5.47 7.86 -2.35
CA PHE A 140 -6.57 7.01 -2.76
C PHE A 140 -6.67 6.87 -4.28
N GLY A 141 -7.34 5.82 -4.75
CA GLY A 141 -7.90 5.77 -6.09
C GLY A 141 -9.12 6.67 -6.19
N ASN A 142 -9.22 7.45 -7.26
CA ASN A 142 -10.42 8.23 -7.57
C ASN A 142 -11.22 7.46 -8.63
N ILE A 143 -12.14 6.58 -8.22
CA ILE A 143 -12.88 5.69 -9.13
C ILE A 143 -13.95 6.51 -9.87
N VAL A 144 -14.19 6.19 -11.15
CA VAL A 144 -15.25 6.83 -11.93
C VAL A 144 -16.60 6.61 -11.27
N GLY A 145 -17.32 7.70 -10.98
CA GLY A 145 -18.62 7.65 -10.30
C GLY A 145 -18.54 7.50 -8.77
N GLN A 146 -17.36 7.37 -8.18
CA GLN A 146 -17.15 7.27 -6.74
C GLN A 146 -15.98 8.17 -6.28
N PRO A 147 -16.13 9.50 -6.36
CA PRO A 147 -15.06 10.42 -6.00
C PRO A 147 -14.79 10.41 -4.49
N VAL A 148 -13.51 10.52 -4.12
CA VAL A 148 -13.07 10.56 -2.72
C VAL A 148 -13.05 12.00 -2.20
N ASN A 149 -13.83 12.27 -1.16
CA ASN A 149 -13.82 13.57 -0.46
C ASN A 149 -12.63 13.66 0.51
N CYS A 150 -11.47 14.10 0.01
CA CYS A 150 -10.24 14.17 0.79
C CYS A 150 -10.34 15.14 1.98
N THR A 151 -11.08 16.25 1.85
CA THR A 151 -11.29 17.20 2.95
C THR A 151 -12.00 16.56 4.13
N LYS A 152 -13.06 15.77 3.86
CA LYS A 152 -13.76 15.02 4.91
C LYS A 152 -12.83 14.01 5.58
N ILE A 153 -12.04 13.27 4.79
CA ILE A 153 -11.09 12.30 5.35
C ILE A 153 -10.03 12.98 6.22
N ILE A 154 -9.49 14.12 5.80
CA ILE A 154 -8.58 14.90 6.65
C ILE A 154 -9.28 15.27 7.96
N ALA A 155 -10.49 15.81 7.91
CA ALA A 155 -11.25 16.18 9.10
C ALA A 155 -11.47 14.98 10.04
N ASP A 156 -11.84 13.81 9.50
CA ASP A 156 -12.05 12.59 10.27
C ASP A 156 -10.74 12.07 10.91
N LEU A 157 -9.62 12.15 10.19
CA LEU A 157 -8.31 11.71 10.68
C LEU A 157 -7.74 12.62 11.77
N VAL A 158 -7.99 13.94 11.69
CA VAL A 158 -7.41 14.91 12.63
C VAL A 158 -8.30 15.23 13.83
N LYS A 159 -9.57 14.80 13.81
CA LYS A 159 -10.61 15.17 14.79
C LYS A 159 -10.18 15.02 16.25
N ASP A 160 -9.48 13.93 16.56
CA ASP A 160 -9.13 13.53 17.93
C ASP A 160 -7.62 13.66 18.22
N LEU A 161 -6.90 14.40 17.37
CA LEU A 161 -5.47 14.67 17.57
C LEU A 161 -5.27 15.78 18.62
N PRO A 162 -4.13 15.77 19.34
CA PRO A 162 -3.84 16.81 20.32
C PRO A 162 -3.70 18.19 19.65
N PRO A 163 -3.96 19.30 20.37
CA PRO A 163 -3.93 20.66 19.79
C PRO A 163 -2.60 21.03 19.10
N ASN A 164 -1.48 20.48 19.57
CA ASN A 164 -0.14 20.69 19.01
C ASN A 164 0.23 19.69 17.90
N ALA A 165 -0.71 18.89 17.39
CA ALA A 165 -0.44 17.92 16.33
C ALA A 165 0.19 18.55 15.09
N GLY A 166 -0.19 19.80 14.77
CA GLY A 166 0.40 20.58 13.67
C GLY A 166 1.90 20.79 13.80
N ASP A 167 2.47 20.81 15.02
CA ASP A 167 3.90 20.94 15.25
C ASP A 167 4.64 19.61 15.12
N LYS A 168 3.89 18.49 15.16
CA LYS A 168 4.42 17.14 15.16
C LYS A 168 4.35 16.46 13.79
N ILE A 169 3.25 16.66 13.05
CA ILE A 169 3.01 15.95 11.79
C ILE A 169 2.70 16.91 10.63
N LYS A 170 2.97 16.46 9.39
CA LYS A 170 2.47 17.03 8.13
C LYS A 170 1.64 15.97 7.42
N LEU A 171 0.31 16.14 7.43
CA LEU A 171 -0.62 15.21 6.81
C LEU A 171 -1.01 15.68 5.40
N TRP A 172 -0.81 14.82 4.41
CA TRP A 172 -1.23 15.02 3.03
C TRP A 172 -2.23 13.93 2.65
N VAL A 173 -3.39 14.31 2.13
CA VAL A 173 -4.40 13.36 1.64
C VAL A 173 -4.78 13.74 0.22
N GLY A 174 -4.65 12.80 -0.69
CA GLY A 174 -4.99 12.99 -2.10
C GLY A 174 -5.77 11.82 -2.67
N SER A 175 -6.39 12.04 -3.82
CA SER A 175 -6.96 10.97 -4.63
C SER A 175 -6.53 11.17 -6.09
N TRP A 176 -6.17 10.06 -6.75
CA TRP A 176 -5.56 10.11 -8.08
C TRP A 176 -6.32 9.27 -9.11
N ARG A 177 -6.46 9.83 -10.31
CA ARG A 177 -7.03 9.18 -11.50
C ARG A 177 -6.46 9.80 -12.77
N LYS A 178 -6.30 8.98 -13.81
CA LYS A 178 -6.10 9.37 -15.20
C LYS A 178 -7.06 8.60 -16.11
N GLY A 179 -8.08 9.25 -16.66
CA GLY A 179 -9.10 8.57 -17.50
C GLY A 179 -9.85 7.49 -16.71
N VAL A 180 -9.71 6.23 -17.14
CA VAL A 180 -10.28 5.03 -16.50
C VAL A 180 -9.25 4.22 -15.69
N THR A 181 -8.09 4.80 -15.39
CA THR A 181 -7.10 4.22 -14.46
C THR A 181 -6.95 5.09 -13.22
N TRP A 182 -6.74 4.46 -12.07
CA TRP A 182 -6.64 5.08 -10.76
C TRP A 182 -5.66 4.29 -9.88
N ASN A 183 -5.26 4.84 -8.74
CA ASN A 183 -4.46 4.10 -7.77
C ASN A 183 -5.26 2.89 -7.25
N HIS A 184 -4.68 1.69 -7.34
CA HIS A 184 -5.26 0.46 -6.81
C HIS A 184 -4.29 -0.32 -5.91
N SER A 185 -3.09 0.23 -5.67
CA SER A 185 -2.12 -0.37 -4.76
C SER A 185 -2.66 -0.36 -3.32
N LYS A 186 -2.18 -1.28 -2.49
CA LYS A 186 -2.33 -1.23 -1.02
C LYS A 186 -0.95 -1.33 -0.41
N ILE A 187 -0.44 -0.20 0.08
CA ILE A 187 0.93 -0.05 0.59
C ILE A 187 0.86 0.78 1.86
N ILE A 188 1.57 0.35 2.90
CA ILE A 188 1.97 1.19 4.03
C ILE A 188 3.49 1.05 4.15
N ALA A 189 4.21 2.09 3.75
CA ALA A 189 5.67 2.14 3.81
C ALA A 189 6.10 3.15 4.88
N VAL A 190 7.00 2.73 5.77
CA VAL A 190 7.44 3.52 6.92
C VAL A 190 8.96 3.64 6.91
N ASP A 191 9.46 4.87 6.80
CA ASP A 191 10.87 5.27 6.89
C ASP A 191 11.84 4.51 5.96
N GLY A 192 11.33 3.88 4.89
CA GLY A 192 12.11 2.96 4.05
C GLY A 192 12.57 1.68 4.77
N LYS A 193 12.07 1.42 5.98
CA LYS A 193 12.48 0.29 6.85
C LYS A 193 11.42 -0.79 6.93
N TYR A 194 10.15 -0.40 6.91
CA TYR A 194 9.02 -1.31 7.00
C TYR A 194 8.08 -1.14 5.82
N LEU A 195 7.57 -2.26 5.34
CA LEU A 195 6.60 -2.32 4.24
C LEU A 195 5.52 -3.33 4.60
N TRP A 196 4.26 -2.88 4.55
CA TRP A 196 3.11 -3.76 4.44
C TRP A 196 2.49 -3.55 3.06
N THR A 197 2.24 -4.64 2.34
CA THR A 197 1.58 -4.59 1.04
C THR A 197 0.85 -5.90 0.73
N GLY A 198 -0.18 -5.83 -0.11
CA GLY A 198 -0.97 -6.98 -0.52
C GLY A 198 -2.24 -6.58 -1.28
N GLY A 199 -3.22 -7.48 -1.27
CA GLY A 199 -4.51 -7.30 -1.96
C GLY A 199 -5.66 -6.74 -1.09
N HIS A 200 -5.45 -6.59 0.22
CA HIS A 200 -6.50 -6.29 1.19
C HIS A 200 -6.89 -4.80 1.16
N ASN A 201 -8.12 -4.46 0.78
CA ASN A 201 -8.63 -3.10 1.00
C ASN A 201 -8.98 -2.90 2.48
N PHE A 202 -8.95 -1.67 2.96
CA PHE A 202 -9.21 -1.39 4.38
C PHE A 202 -10.70 -1.20 4.69
N TRP A 203 -11.52 -2.15 4.23
CA TRP A 203 -12.99 -2.09 4.30
C TRP A 203 -13.54 -3.06 5.35
N ASP A 204 -13.73 -2.58 6.58
CA ASP A 204 -14.25 -3.29 7.75
C ASP A 204 -15.51 -4.10 7.41
N ARG A 205 -16.49 -3.51 6.72
CA ARG A 205 -17.72 -4.22 6.33
C ARG A 205 -17.47 -5.42 5.40
N HIS A 206 -16.45 -5.36 4.56
CA HIS A 206 -16.16 -6.43 3.61
C HIS A 206 -15.27 -7.53 4.19
N TYR A 207 -14.42 -7.19 5.15
CA TYR A 207 -13.39 -8.11 5.66
C TYR A 207 -13.61 -8.55 7.11
N LEU A 208 -14.25 -7.74 7.95
CA LEU A 208 -14.35 -7.97 9.40
C LEU A 208 -15.77 -8.25 9.90
N ARG A 209 -16.80 -7.83 9.15
CA ARG A 209 -18.21 -7.98 9.55
C ARG A 209 -18.90 -9.15 8.84
N LYS A 210 -19.86 -9.74 9.53
CA LYS A 210 -20.83 -10.65 8.91
C LYS A 210 -21.71 -9.89 7.92
N LYS A 211 -22.10 -10.57 6.84
CA LYS A 211 -23.05 -10.01 5.87
C LYS A 211 -24.48 -10.06 6.36
#